data_AF-R4YJW1-F1
#
_entry.id   AF-R4YJW1-F1
#
_cell.length_a   1.000
_cell.length_b   1.000
_cell.length_c   1.000
_cell.angle_alpha   90.00
_cell.angle_beta   90.00
_cell.angle_gamma   90.00
#
_symmetry.space_group_name_H-M   'P 1'
#
loop_
_entity.id
_entity.type
_entity.pdbx_description
1 polymer ?
#
loop_
_entity_poly.entity_id
_entity_poly.type
_entity_poly.pdbx_seq_one_letter_code
_entity_poly.pdbx_strand_id
1 'polypeptide(L)'
;MAANTQKQALNALAFLYKQVLKYETIDISDWKSAKKPKTLPVVFSKQEANQVIAHLSGSPLLAALLMYGAGLRLQETLRLHIKDIDFGRGELLVRSGKGNKDRVTMLPQRAISMLHSHIENSQ
;
A
#
# COMPACT_ATOMS: atom_id res chain seq x y z
N MET A 1 1.60 7.63 -25.08
CA MET A 1 1.61 7.80 -23.61
C MET A 1 0.49 6.98 -22.98
N ALA A 2 0.70 6.40 -21.80
CA ALA A 2 -0.35 5.62 -21.13
C ALA A 2 -1.52 6.51 -20.67
N ALA A 3 -2.76 5.99 -20.70
CA ALA A 3 -3.98 6.74 -20.38
C ALA A 3 -3.97 7.39 -18.99
N ASN A 4 -3.38 6.73 -17.98
CA ASN A 4 -3.27 7.28 -16.63
C ASN A 4 -2.25 8.41 -16.54
N THR A 5 -1.16 8.34 -17.32
CA THR A 5 -0.16 9.41 -17.40
C THR A 5 -0.78 10.68 -18.00
N GLN A 6 -1.61 10.53 -19.05
CA GLN A 6 -2.33 11.66 -19.63
C GLN A 6 -3.34 12.27 -18.64
N LYS A 7 -4.09 11.44 -17.89
CA LYS A 7 -5.00 11.93 -16.83
C LYS A 7 -4.25 12.66 -15.73
N GLN A 8 -3.09 12.16 -15.31
CA GLN A 8 -2.27 12.80 -14.30
C GLN A 8 -1.74 14.15 -14.77
N ALA A 9 -1.25 14.23 -16.01
CA ALA A 9 -0.83 15.50 -16.62
C ALA A 9 -1.99 16.50 -16.72
N LEU A 10 -3.18 16.04 -17.16
CA LEU A 10 -4.37 16.87 -17.22
C LEU A 10 -4.76 17.40 -15.84
N ASN A 11 -4.78 16.54 -14.82
CA ASN A 11 -5.07 16.96 -13.45
C ASN A 11 -4.05 17.97 -12.91
N ALA A 12 -2.77 17.79 -13.25
CA ALA A 12 -1.73 18.73 -12.86
C ALA A 12 -1.92 20.11 -13.53
N LEU A 13 -2.25 20.13 -14.82
CA LEU A 13 -2.55 21.36 -15.55
C LEU A 13 -3.82 22.03 -15.01
N ALA A 14 -4.90 21.28 -14.83
CA ALA A 14 -6.14 21.80 -14.26
C ALA A 14 -5.91 22.40 -12.86
N PHE A 15 -5.08 21.76 -12.03
CA PHE A 15 -4.68 22.29 -10.72
C PHE A 15 -3.87 23.59 -10.85
N LEU A 16 -2.86 23.63 -11.72
CA LEU A 16 -2.05 24.82 -11.96
C LEU A 16 -2.91 26.03 -12.35
N TYR A 17 -3.75 25.87 -13.37
CA TYR A 17 -4.57 26.99 -13.87
C TYR A 17 -5.62 27.45 -12.86
N LYS A 18 -6.28 26.51 -12.17
CA LYS A 18 -7.35 26.85 -11.22
C LYS A 18 -6.81 27.37 -9.88
N GLN A 19 -5.83 26.69 -9.30
CA GLN A 19 -5.41 26.95 -7.91
C GLN A 19 -4.24 27.93 -7.81
N VAL A 20 -3.31 27.90 -8.78
CA VAL A 20 -2.12 28.76 -8.77
C VAL A 20 -2.37 30.02 -9.59
N LEU A 21 -2.81 29.88 -10.84
CA LEU A 21 -3.01 31.01 -11.76
C LEU A 21 -4.38 31.69 -11.64
N LYS A 22 -5.27 31.16 -10.78
CA LYS A 22 -6.59 31.73 -10.44
C LYS A 22 -7.52 31.97 -11.64
N TYR A 23 -7.46 31.12 -12.66
CA TYR A 23 -8.45 31.14 -13.74
C TYR A 23 -9.80 30.61 -13.21
N GLU A 24 -10.88 31.36 -13.45
CA GLU A 24 -12.22 31.03 -12.94
C GLU A 24 -12.86 29.81 -13.64
N THR A 25 -12.62 29.67 -14.95
CA THR A 25 -13.13 28.57 -15.76
C THR A 25 -12.09 28.06 -16.74
N ILE A 26 -11.91 26.75 -16.78
CA ILE A 26 -11.09 26.04 -17.76
C ILE A 26 -12.04 25.09 -18.49
N ASP A 27 -12.21 25.28 -19.79
CA ASP A 27 -12.95 24.33 -20.61
C ASP A 27 -12.03 23.18 -21.02
N ILE A 28 -12.49 21.96 -20.77
CA ILE A 28 -11.77 20.70 -21.01
C ILE A 28 -12.67 19.70 -21.74
N SER A 29 -13.81 20.15 -22.26
CA SER A 29 -14.88 19.33 -22.84
C SER A 29 -14.42 18.50 -24.04
N ASP A 30 -13.46 19.00 -24.82
CA ASP A 30 -12.88 18.28 -25.96
C ASP A 30 -11.95 17.12 -25.58
N TRP A 31 -11.57 17.00 -24.30
CA TRP A 31 -10.66 15.96 -23.86
C TRP A 31 -11.33 14.58 -23.88
N LYS A 32 -10.86 13.71 -24.79
CA LYS A 32 -11.27 12.31 -24.86
C LYS A 32 -10.23 11.42 -24.19
N SER A 33 -10.55 10.95 -22.99
CA SER A 33 -9.69 9.97 -22.31
C SER A 33 -9.68 8.63 -23.04
N ALA A 34 -8.49 8.12 -23.34
CA ALA A 34 -8.32 6.77 -23.84
C ALA A 34 -8.87 5.75 -22.82
N LYS A 35 -9.86 4.95 -23.25
CA LYS A 35 -10.41 3.86 -22.44
C LYS A 35 -9.39 2.72 -22.40
N LYS A 36 -8.91 2.39 -21.20
CA LYS A 36 -8.05 1.23 -21.01
C LYS A 36 -8.92 -0.03 -20.85
N PRO A 37 -8.62 -1.14 -21.53
CA PRO A 37 -9.28 -2.41 -21.25
C PRO A 37 -9.05 -2.78 -19.77
N LYS A 38 -10.13 -3.18 -19.08
CA LYS A 38 -10.03 -3.70 -17.71
C LYS A 38 -9.40 -5.09 -17.77
N THR A 39 -8.12 -5.17 -17.48
CA THR A 39 -7.43 -6.45 -17.28
C THR A 39 -7.78 -6.98 -15.90
N LEU A 40 -8.09 -8.26 -15.78
CA LEU A 40 -8.21 -8.90 -14.49
C LEU A 40 -6.86 -8.81 -13.77
N PRO A 41 -6.84 -8.47 -12.47
CA PRO A 41 -5.60 -8.49 -11.70
C PRO A 41 -5.07 -9.91 -11.67
N VAL A 42 -3.84 -10.11 -12.13
CA VAL A 42 -3.13 -11.38 -11.94
C VAL A 42 -2.73 -11.44 -10.47
N VAL A 43 -3.35 -12.36 -9.73
CA VAL A 43 -3.04 -12.61 -8.33
C VAL A 43 -2.26 -13.91 -8.21
N PHE A 44 -1.35 -13.98 -7.25
CA PHE A 44 -0.69 -15.25 -6.94
C PHE A 44 -1.69 -16.24 -6.36
N SER A 45 -1.54 -17.50 -6.76
CA SER A 45 -2.05 -18.62 -5.99
C SER A 45 -1.33 -18.70 -4.63
N LYS A 46 -1.95 -19.39 -3.68
CA LYS A 46 -1.34 -19.64 -2.36
C LYS A 46 0.03 -20.31 -2.49
N GLN A 47 0.21 -21.19 -3.48
CA GLN A 47 1.47 -21.90 -3.70
C GLN A 47 2.56 -20.96 -4.23
N GLU A 48 2.26 -20.14 -5.24
CA GLU A 48 3.21 -19.16 -5.78
C GLU A 48 3.62 -18.15 -4.72
N ALA A 49 2.66 -17.64 -3.93
CA ALA A 49 2.97 -16.71 -2.85
C ALA A 49 3.91 -17.35 -1.81
N ASN A 50 3.67 -18.60 -1.41
CA ASN A 50 4.55 -19.31 -0.49
C ASN A 50 5.94 -19.57 -1.09
N GLN A 51 6.03 -19.88 -2.40
CA GLN A 51 7.31 -20.06 -3.08
C GLN A 51 8.13 -18.78 -3.08
N VAL A 52 7.51 -17.63 -3.38
CA VAL A 52 8.20 -16.33 -3.32
C VAL A 52 8.66 -16.03 -1.90
N ILE A 53 7.78 -16.18 -0.91
CA ILE A 53 8.10 -15.92 0.51
C ILE A 53 9.25 -16.81 0.99
N ALA A 54 9.29 -18.08 0.56
CA ALA A 54 10.34 -19.02 0.97
C ALA A 54 11.76 -18.63 0.50
N HIS A 55 11.88 -17.78 -0.53
CA HIS A 55 13.17 -17.29 -1.02
C HIS A 55 13.58 -15.94 -0.40
N LEU A 56 12.77 -15.37 0.49
CA LEU A 56 13.08 -14.14 1.19
C LEU A 56 13.78 -14.43 2.51
N SER A 57 14.64 -13.51 2.95
CA SER A 57 15.32 -13.56 4.25
C SER A 57 15.34 -12.18 4.91
N GLY A 58 15.64 -12.13 6.22
CA GLY A 58 15.78 -10.89 6.98
C GLY A 58 14.53 -9.99 6.99
N SER A 59 14.74 -8.66 6.96
CA SER A 59 13.65 -7.67 6.98
C SER A 59 12.66 -7.80 5.80
N PRO A 60 13.09 -8.08 4.55
CA PRO A 60 12.17 -8.35 3.45
C PRO A 60 11.20 -9.51 3.70
N LEU A 61 11.67 -10.59 4.34
CA LEU A 61 10.81 -11.72 4.71
C LEU A 61 9.74 -11.30 5.73
N LEU A 62 10.13 -10.56 6.78
CA LEU A 62 9.20 -10.03 7.77
C LEU A 62 8.15 -9.13 7.11
N ALA A 63 8.58 -8.21 6.24
CA ALA A 63 7.67 -7.33 5.50
C ALA A 63 6.68 -8.13 4.64
N ALA A 64 7.16 -9.15 3.91
CA ALA A 64 6.31 -10.00 3.09
C ALA A 64 5.30 -10.79 3.91
N LEU A 65 5.69 -11.33 5.08
CA LEU A 65 4.77 -12.04 5.99
C LEU A 65 3.67 -11.11 6.51
N LEU A 66 3.99 -9.87 6.85
CA LEU A 66 3.01 -8.87 7.29
C LEU A 66 2.07 -8.45 6.15
N MET A 67 2.62 -8.18 4.97
CA MET A 67 1.82 -7.82 3.79
C MET A 67 0.86 -8.94 3.38
N TYR A 68 1.37 -10.18 3.30
CA TYR A 68 0.58 -11.33 2.87
C TYR A 68 -0.39 -11.81 3.95
N GLY A 69 0.07 -11.95 5.19
CA GLY A 69 -0.72 -12.52 6.29
C GLY A 69 -1.73 -11.56 6.91
N ALA A 70 -1.44 -10.26 6.90
CA ALA A 70 -2.27 -9.24 7.55
C ALA A 70 -2.84 -8.20 6.57
N GLY A 71 -2.54 -8.34 5.27
CA GLY A 71 -3.08 -7.47 4.22
C GLY A 71 -2.58 -6.03 4.30
N LEU A 72 -1.37 -5.81 4.84
CA LEU A 72 -0.77 -4.48 4.87
C LEU A 72 -0.30 -4.08 3.47
N ARG A 73 -0.45 -2.80 3.16
CA ARG A 73 0.23 -2.18 2.01
C ARG A 73 1.69 -1.94 2.36
N LEU A 74 2.55 -1.87 1.35
CA LEU A 74 3.98 -1.60 1.53
C LEU A 74 4.25 -0.39 2.45
N GLN A 75 3.57 0.74 2.20
CA GLN A 75 3.75 1.94 3.04
C GLN A 75 3.20 1.77 4.46
N GLU A 76 2.18 0.93 4.67
CA GLU A 76 1.65 0.63 6.00
C GLU A 76 2.66 -0.25 6.76
N THR A 77 3.24 -1.25 6.10
CA THR A 77 4.27 -2.14 6.67
C THR A 77 5.53 -1.37 7.07
N LEU A 78 6.01 -0.47 6.21
CA LEU A 78 7.23 0.31 6.47
C LEU A 78 7.06 1.38 7.56
N ARG A 79 5.81 1.75 7.90
CA ARG A 79 5.49 2.77 8.91
C ARG A 79 4.88 2.17 10.18
N LEU A 80 4.87 0.85 10.31
CA LEU A 80 4.33 0.17 11.47
C LEU A 80 5.19 0.50 12.70
N HIS A 81 4.58 1.01 13.77
CA HIS A 81 5.29 1.22 15.03
C HIS A 81 5.11 0.03 15.96
N ILE A 82 6.10 -0.20 16.82
CA ILE A 82 6.06 -1.29 17.83
C ILE A 82 4.80 -1.19 18.71
N LYS A 83 4.40 0.03 19.09
CA LYS A 83 3.19 0.29 19.89
C LYS A 83 1.87 -0.09 19.19
N ASP A 84 1.90 -0.26 17.88
CA ASP A 84 0.75 -0.62 17.07
C ASP A 84 0.61 -2.16 16.93
N ILE A 85 1.49 -2.93 17.59
CA ILE A 85 1.50 -4.39 17.61
C ILE A 85 1.03 -4.87 18.98
N ASP A 86 -0.11 -5.55 19.02
CA ASP A 86 -0.62 -6.21 20.23
C ASP A 86 -0.40 -7.73 20.12
N PHE A 87 0.67 -8.20 20.76
CA PHE A 87 1.00 -9.63 20.80
C PHE A 87 0.03 -10.44 21.66
N GLY A 88 -0.60 -9.83 22.66
CA GLY A 88 -1.55 -10.51 23.55
C GLY A 88 -2.88 -10.80 22.88
N ARG A 89 -3.35 -9.86 22.05
CA ARG A 89 -4.56 -10.02 21.24
C ARG A 89 -4.30 -10.62 19.86
N GLY A 90 -3.06 -10.64 19.41
CA GLY A 90 -2.72 -11.07 18.06
C GLY A 90 -3.26 -10.10 17.01
N GLU A 91 -3.12 -8.81 17.26
CA GLU A 91 -3.70 -7.73 16.44
C GLU A 91 -2.66 -6.68 16.04
N LEU A 92 -2.91 -6.02 14.91
CA LEU A 92 -2.12 -4.92 14.38
C LEU A 92 -3.04 -3.71 14.13
N LEU A 93 -2.66 -2.55 14.68
CA LEU A 93 -3.32 -1.29 14.41
C LEU A 93 -2.68 -0.61 13.19
N VAL A 94 -3.39 -0.60 12.06
CA VAL A 94 -2.94 0.08 10.84
C VAL A 94 -3.46 1.51 10.84
N ARG A 95 -2.55 2.46 11.04
CA ARG A 95 -2.85 3.90 11.04
C ARG A 95 -2.91 4.48 9.64
N SER A 96 -3.75 5.50 9.45
CA SER A 96 -3.84 6.26 8.20
C SER A 96 -4.07 5.37 6.97
N GLY A 97 -4.98 4.40 7.11
CA GLY A 97 -5.45 3.57 6.01
C GLY A 97 -6.14 4.39 4.91
N LYS A 98 -6.74 3.70 3.93
CA LYS A 98 -7.40 4.39 2.80
C LYS A 98 -8.50 5.31 3.32
N GLY A 99 -8.45 6.59 2.94
CA GLY A 99 -9.37 7.61 3.44
C GLY A 99 -9.02 8.15 4.83
N ASN A 100 -7.77 7.97 5.27
CA ASN A 100 -7.27 8.40 6.58
C ASN A 100 -8.02 7.77 7.76
N LYS A 101 -8.43 6.50 7.59
CA LYS A 101 -9.12 5.73 8.63
C LYS A 101 -8.19 4.66 9.19
N ASP A 102 -8.17 4.58 10.51
CA ASP A 102 -7.48 3.52 11.22
C ASP A 102 -8.28 2.22 11.13
N ARG A 103 -7.59 1.09 11.09
CA ARG A 103 -8.21 -0.24 11.14
C ARG A 103 -7.36 -1.22 11.93
N VAL A 104 -8.01 -2.20 12.54
CA VAL A 104 -7.33 -3.33 13.16
C VAL A 104 -7.30 -4.49 12.16
N THR A 105 -6.18 -5.21 12.10
CA THR A 105 -6.03 -6.45 11.33
C THR A 105 -5.33 -7.51 12.19
N MET A 106 -5.37 -8.77 11.76
CA MET A 106 -4.75 -9.88 12.49
C MET A 106 -3.22 -9.81 12.41
N LEU A 107 -2.53 -10.12 13.51
CA LEU A 107 -1.10 -10.36 13.53
C LEU A 107 -0.80 -11.79 13.03
N PRO A 108 -0.03 -11.98 11.93
CA PRO A 108 0.27 -13.31 11.42
C PRO A 108 1.19 -14.05 12.38
N GLN A 109 0.80 -15.23 12.84
CA GLN A 109 1.57 -16.05 13.78
C GLN A 109 3.02 -16.32 13.28
N ARG A 110 3.19 -16.53 11.97
CA ARG A 110 4.51 -16.74 11.35
C ARG A 110 5.46 -15.53 11.46
N ALA A 111 4.93 -14.34 11.69
CA ALA A 111 5.72 -13.12 11.82
C ALA A 111 6.15 -12.84 13.27
N ILE A 112 5.55 -13.48 14.28
CA ILE A 112 5.75 -13.14 15.70
C ILE A 112 7.20 -13.34 16.14
N SER A 113 7.79 -14.49 15.87
CA SER A 113 9.18 -14.77 16.24
C SER A 113 10.15 -13.78 15.59
N MET A 114 9.94 -13.49 14.30
CA MET A 114 10.75 -12.50 13.57
C MET A 114 10.54 -11.08 14.09
N LEU A 115 9.32 -10.71 14.50
CA LEU A 115 9.05 -9.41 15.10
C LEU A 115 9.79 -9.24 16.42
N HIS A 116 9.77 -10.25 17.30
CA HIS A 116 10.53 -10.22 18.55
C HIS A 116 12.02 -10.02 18.28
N SER A 117 12.62 -10.85 17.41
CA SER A 117 14.03 -10.71 17.06
C SER A 117 14.34 -9.37 16.38
N HIS A 118 13.43 -8.84 15.56
CA HIS A 118 13.64 -7.54 14.91
C HIS A 118 13.59 -6.37 15.90
N ILE A 119 12.69 -6.44 16.88
CA ILE A 119 12.57 -5.44 17.96
C ILE A 119 13.82 -5.47 18.84
N GLU A 120 14.28 -6.65 19.24
CA GLU A 120 15.49 -6.82 20.07
C GLU A 120 16.75 -6.27 19.39
N ASN A 121 16.92 -6.51 18.08
CA ASN A 121 18.06 -6.00 17.32
C ASN A 121 17.98 -4.50 16.98
N SER A 122 16.84 -3.86 17.22
CA SER A 122 16.62 -2.44 16.93
C SER A 122 16.76 -1.54 18.18
N GLN A 123 17.08 -2.13 19.35
CA GLN A 123 17.43 -1.44 20.59
C GLN A 123 18.94 -1.29 20.73
#